data_AF-A0A3M9LKP5-F1
#
_entry.id   AF-A0A3M9LKP5-F1
#
_cell.length_a   1.000
_cell.length_b   1.000
_cell.length_c   1.000
_cell.angle_alpha   90.00
_cell.angle_beta   90.00
_cell.angle_gamma   90.00
#
_symmetry.space_group_name_H-M   'P 1'
#
loop_
_entity.id
_entity.type
_entity.pdbx_description
1 polymer ?
#
loop_
_entity_poly.entity_id
_entity_poly.type
_entity_poly.pdbx_seq_one_letter_code
_entity_poly.pdbx_strand_id
1 'polypeptide(L)'
;MYLANEKGFQISNLDEIDAIEKELKHQYYGRKLDVRREIKDEIQNIEIEIDIVECDINSQKPRIIDEIQSEYDEIKNNVEALQSIQFNLKDIFNYILTKLKIRKSKKQLKYLDTNSQNEVDNRLEPLLSKLRQLKSKSDYLENNTDEETDSRLSSLVSKVNKIESLRKSNEYYGALGELAVIEELNKLSNDYYLFNDLYLELNDYISFNGSKLRSSQIDHLVVGPTGVFVIETKNWSQRYVQEVFDDGSYTPYDQLNRAGYLVYRHLNNHKYGNALQKLYYNLAKDEIKVKSILAITGSNIPLQKHSFIKLLRYNRIPNYIKNTGTIIPEGFIIEIAEKLCPNY
;
A
#
# COMPACT_ATOMS: atom_id res chain seq x y z
N MET A 1 0.74 11.67 -10.36
CA MET A 1 -0.73 11.53 -10.38
C MET A 1 -1.21 10.11 -10.70
N TYR A 2 -0.72 9.49 -11.78
CA TYR A 2 -1.09 8.11 -12.15
C TYR A 2 -0.96 7.09 -10.99
N LEU A 3 0.17 7.09 -10.27
CA LEU A 3 0.40 6.20 -9.12
C LEU A 3 -0.57 6.42 -7.95
N ALA A 4 -1.06 7.66 -7.76
CA ALA A 4 -2.07 7.96 -6.75
C ALA A 4 -3.43 7.36 -7.14
N ASN A 5 -3.81 7.48 -8.41
CA ASN A 5 -5.02 6.87 -8.96
C ASN A 5 -4.98 5.34 -8.84
N GLU A 6 -3.85 4.69 -9.13
CA GLU A 6 -3.68 3.24 -8.93
C GLU A 6 -3.86 2.82 -7.47
N LYS A 7 -3.46 3.67 -6.52
CA LYS A 7 -3.67 3.45 -5.08
C LYS A 7 -5.07 3.84 -4.61
N GLY A 8 -5.93 4.33 -5.50
CA GLY A 8 -7.33 4.67 -5.23
C GLY A 8 -7.55 6.10 -4.74
N PHE A 9 -6.61 7.00 -4.98
CA PHE A 9 -6.74 8.43 -4.66
C PHE A 9 -6.84 9.26 -5.93
N GLN A 10 -7.87 10.11 -6.02
CA GLN A 10 -7.96 11.12 -7.07
C GLN A 10 -7.20 12.36 -6.58
N ILE A 11 -6.07 12.64 -7.23
CA ILE A 11 -5.14 13.71 -6.82
C ILE A 11 -4.78 14.54 -8.06
N SER A 12 -4.96 15.86 -7.95
CA SER A 12 -4.72 16.81 -9.05
C SER A 12 -3.36 17.50 -8.97
N ASN A 13 -2.75 17.59 -7.78
CA ASN A 13 -1.42 18.16 -7.57
C ASN A 13 -0.72 17.48 -6.36
N LEU A 14 0.58 17.73 -6.18
CA LEU A 14 1.34 17.09 -5.10
C LEU A 14 0.94 17.59 -3.70
N ASP A 15 0.50 18.84 -3.57
CA ASP A 15 0.13 19.44 -2.27
C ASP A 15 -1.10 18.74 -1.66
N GLU A 16 -1.99 18.22 -2.50
CA GLU A 16 -3.14 17.41 -2.08
C GLU A 16 -2.71 16.12 -1.34
N ILE A 17 -1.53 15.55 -1.62
CA ILE A 17 -1.05 14.33 -0.94
C ILE A 17 -0.84 14.60 0.55
N ASP A 18 -0.20 15.71 0.90
CA ASP A 18 0.04 16.11 2.29
C ASP A 18 -1.27 16.43 3.01
N ALA A 19 -2.20 17.10 2.32
CA ALA A 19 -3.52 17.39 2.86
C ALA A 19 -4.33 16.11 3.13
N ILE A 20 -4.34 15.17 2.16
CA ILE A 20 -5.03 13.88 2.28
C ILE A 20 -4.45 13.05 3.41
N GLU A 21 -3.12 12.97 3.53
CA GLU A 21 -2.49 12.23 4.63
C GLU A 21 -2.88 12.83 5.98
N LYS A 22 -2.79 14.16 6.12
CA LYS A 22 -3.13 14.85 7.36
C LYS A 22 -4.58 14.59 7.74
N GLU A 23 -5.51 14.66 6.78
CA GLU A 23 -6.92 14.39 6.99
C GLU A 23 -7.17 12.93 7.38
N LEU A 24 -6.59 11.97 6.67
CA LEU A 24 -6.72 10.54 6.99
C LEU A 24 -6.17 10.21 8.38
N LYS A 25 -5.03 10.79 8.76
CA LYS A 25 -4.47 10.64 10.11
C LYS A 25 -5.38 11.26 11.15
N HIS A 26 -5.91 12.45 10.89
CA HIS A 26 -6.86 13.10 11.80
C HIS A 26 -8.12 12.24 12.01
N GLN A 27 -8.71 11.73 10.93
CA GLN A 27 -9.86 10.81 10.99
C GLN A 27 -9.53 9.53 11.76
N TYR A 28 -8.37 8.92 11.49
CA TYR A 28 -7.92 7.72 12.19
C TYR A 28 -7.78 7.97 13.70
N TYR A 29 -7.04 9.00 14.12
CA TYR A 29 -6.84 9.29 15.54
C TYR A 29 -8.13 9.71 16.24
N GLY A 30 -9.00 10.44 15.55
CA GLY A 30 -10.33 10.79 16.06
C GLY A 30 -11.16 9.53 16.35
N ARG A 31 -11.31 8.65 15.37
CA ARG A 31 -12.11 7.41 15.52
C ARG A 31 -11.45 6.37 16.42
N LYS A 32 -10.12 6.36 16.54
CA LYS A 32 -9.38 5.43 17.40
C LYS A 32 -9.83 5.54 18.85
N LEU A 33 -10.09 6.75 19.34
CA LEU A 33 -10.55 6.98 20.70
C LEU A 33 -11.97 6.46 20.93
N ASP A 34 -12.87 6.65 19.96
CA ASP A 34 -14.24 6.17 20.05
C ASP A 34 -14.32 4.65 20.01
N VAL A 35 -13.57 4.01 19.10
CA VAL A 35 -13.51 2.54 18.99
C VAL A 35 -12.91 1.92 20.27
N ARG A 36 -11.87 2.51 20.85
CA ARG A 36 -11.33 2.05 22.14
C ARG A 36 -12.36 2.15 23.26
N ARG A 37 -13.20 3.19 23.25
CA ARG A 37 -14.31 3.33 24.21
C ARG A 37 -15.35 2.22 23.99
N GLU A 38 -15.74 1.98 22.75
CA GLU A 38 -16.67 0.90 22.39
C GLU A 38 -16.15 -0.48 22.81
N ILE A 39 -14.86 -0.77 22.61
CA ILE A 39 -14.23 -2.03 23.07
C ILE A 39 -14.30 -2.14 24.60
N LYS A 40 -14.04 -1.04 25.32
CA LYS A 40 -14.13 -1.04 26.78
C LYS A 40 -15.56 -1.30 27.27
N ASP A 41 -16.54 -0.68 26.63
CA ASP A 41 -17.95 -0.89 26.94
C ASP A 41 -18.38 -2.34 26.60
N GLU A 42 -17.83 -2.91 25.52
CA GLU A 42 -18.04 -4.32 25.15
C GLU A 42 -17.47 -5.29 26.19
N ILE A 43 -16.24 -5.04 26.69
CA ILE A 43 -15.63 -5.82 27.77
C ILE A 43 -16.53 -5.78 29.01
N GLN A 44 -16.98 -4.60 29.42
CA GLN A 44 -17.86 -4.46 30.59
C GLN A 44 -19.19 -5.23 30.41
N ASN A 45 -19.77 -5.22 29.21
CA ASN A 45 -20.98 -6.00 28.93
C ASN A 45 -20.71 -7.52 28.97
N ILE A 46 -19.53 -7.97 28.51
CA ILE A 46 -19.13 -9.38 28.58
C ILE A 46 -18.94 -9.80 30.05
N GLU A 47 -18.34 -8.96 30.89
CA GLU A 47 -18.20 -9.23 32.33
C GLU A 47 -19.56 -9.42 33.01
N ILE A 48 -20.54 -8.57 32.70
CA ILE A 48 -21.92 -8.72 33.20
C ILE A 48 -22.53 -10.05 32.71
N GLU A 49 -22.31 -10.43 31.45
CA GLU A 49 -22.82 -11.70 30.94
C GLU A 49 -22.14 -12.91 31.59
N ILE A 50 -20.84 -12.82 31.89
CA ILE A 50 -20.10 -13.82 32.67
C ILE A 50 -20.75 -14.00 34.03
N ASP A 51 -21.02 -12.92 34.76
CA ASP A 51 -21.64 -12.98 36.09
C ASP A 51 -23.02 -13.65 36.05
N ILE A 52 -23.82 -13.34 35.03
CA ILE A 52 -25.14 -13.97 34.82
C ILE A 52 -24.99 -15.47 34.59
N VAL A 53 -24.09 -15.89 33.70
CA VAL A 53 -23.87 -17.31 33.38
C VAL A 53 -23.33 -18.07 34.59
N GLU A 54 -22.45 -17.47 35.39
CA GLU A 54 -21.96 -18.06 36.63
C GLU A 54 -23.09 -18.23 37.67
N CYS A 55 -23.98 -17.23 37.79
CA CYS A 55 -25.18 -17.34 38.62
C CYS A 55 -26.09 -18.48 38.16
N ASP A 56 -26.32 -18.61 36.85
CA ASP A 56 -27.12 -19.69 36.27
C ASP A 56 -26.51 -21.06 36.56
N ILE A 57 -25.21 -21.24 36.37
CA ILE A 57 -24.49 -22.47 36.71
C ILE A 57 -24.67 -22.81 38.19
N ASN A 58 -24.47 -21.83 39.07
CA ASN A 58 -24.59 -22.02 40.51
C ASN A 58 -26.03 -22.38 40.93
N SER A 59 -27.04 -21.86 40.22
CA SER A 59 -28.45 -22.16 40.49
C SER A 59 -28.92 -23.50 39.92
N GLN A 60 -28.42 -23.91 38.76
CA GLN A 60 -28.82 -25.14 38.06
C GLN A 60 -28.09 -26.37 38.59
N LYS A 61 -26.83 -26.24 38.98
CA LYS A 61 -26.04 -27.36 39.52
C LYS A 61 -26.75 -28.15 40.63
N PRO A 62 -27.29 -27.54 41.70
CA PRO A 62 -28.00 -28.31 42.73
C PRO A 62 -29.26 -28.98 42.19
N ARG A 63 -30.02 -28.31 41.31
CA ARG A 63 -31.24 -28.88 40.70
C ARG A 63 -30.94 -30.12 39.87
N ILE A 64 -29.87 -30.07 39.07
CA ILE A 64 -29.42 -31.20 38.26
C ILE A 64 -28.99 -32.37 39.15
N ILE A 65 -28.30 -32.09 40.26
CA ILE A 65 -27.94 -33.14 41.24
C ILE A 65 -29.19 -33.79 41.82
N ASP A 66 -30.18 -32.99 42.21
CA ASP A 66 -31.46 -33.48 42.75
C ASP A 66 -32.25 -34.29 41.70
N GLU A 67 -32.26 -33.86 40.44
CA GLU A 67 -32.87 -34.58 39.31
C GLU A 67 -32.21 -35.94 39.08
N ILE A 68 -30.87 -35.99 39.03
CA ILE A 68 -30.12 -37.24 38.87
C ILE A 68 -30.39 -38.19 40.04
N GLN A 69 -30.49 -37.67 41.27
CA GLN A 69 -30.83 -38.46 42.44
C GLN A 69 -32.26 -39.01 42.36
N SER A 70 -33.22 -38.18 41.94
CA SER A 70 -34.60 -38.60 41.73
C SER A 70 -34.71 -39.68 40.63
N GLU A 71 -33.99 -39.51 39.51
CA GLU A 71 -33.90 -40.53 38.44
C GLU A 71 -33.31 -41.84 38.96
N TYR A 72 -32.27 -41.77 39.80
CA TYR A 72 -31.67 -42.96 40.43
C TYR A 72 -32.68 -43.70 41.31
N ASP A 73 -33.39 -42.99 42.19
CA ASP A 73 -34.36 -43.57 43.11
C ASP A 73 -35.56 -44.16 42.36
N GLU A 74 -36.03 -43.52 41.29
CA GLU A 74 -37.10 -44.04 40.44
C GLU A 74 -36.68 -45.36 39.75
N ILE A 75 -35.47 -45.40 39.18
CA ILE A 75 -34.95 -46.62 38.54
C ILE A 75 -34.79 -47.74 39.57
N LYS A 76 -34.32 -47.41 40.78
CA LYS A 76 -34.16 -48.37 41.88
C LYS A 76 -35.50 -48.99 42.29
N ASN A 77 -36.51 -48.15 42.55
CA ASN A 77 -37.86 -48.59 42.90
C ASN A 77 -38.47 -49.46 41.79
N ASN A 78 -38.28 -49.08 40.53
CA ASN A 78 -38.73 -49.88 39.38
C ASN A 78 -38.04 -51.24 39.30
N VAL A 79 -36.74 -51.33 39.60
CA VAL A 79 -36.03 -52.61 39.65
C VAL A 79 -36.57 -53.51 40.76
N GLU A 80 -36.80 -52.96 41.96
CA GLU A 80 -37.35 -53.70 43.10
C GLU A 80 -38.76 -54.23 42.79
N ALA A 81 -39.62 -53.40 42.21
CA ALA A 81 -40.96 -53.81 41.77
C ALA A 81 -40.91 -54.92 40.70
N LEU A 82 -40.09 -54.80 39.67
CA LEU A 82 -39.97 -55.81 38.61
C LEU A 82 -39.34 -57.14 39.10
N GLN A 83 -38.53 -57.10 40.17
CA GLN A 83 -37.98 -58.30 40.79
C GLN A 83 -39.03 -59.14 41.55
N SER A 84 -40.13 -58.51 41.98
CA SER A 84 -41.23 -59.19 42.69
C SER A 84 -42.13 -60.05 41.78
N ILE A 85 -41.99 -59.92 40.45
CA ILE A 85 -42.78 -60.66 39.45
C ILE A 85 -42.37 -62.14 39.43
N GLN A 86 -43.33 -63.03 39.73
CA GLN A 86 -43.12 -64.48 39.72
C GLN A 86 -43.23 -65.09 38.31
N PHE A 87 -42.53 -66.20 38.08
CA PHE A 87 -42.53 -66.90 36.79
C PHE A 87 -43.89 -67.57 36.51
N ASN A 88 -44.45 -67.33 35.33
CA ASN A 88 -45.67 -67.97 34.85
C ASN A 88 -45.44 -68.59 33.46
N LEU A 89 -45.77 -69.88 33.30
CA LEU A 89 -45.60 -70.65 32.06
C LEU A 89 -46.42 -70.10 30.88
N LYS A 90 -47.50 -69.35 31.11
CA LYS A 90 -48.29 -68.70 30.06
C LYS A 90 -47.66 -67.39 29.54
N ASP A 91 -46.66 -66.85 30.24
CA ASP A 91 -46.10 -65.50 30.04
C ASP A 91 -44.57 -65.48 29.87
N ILE A 92 -43.99 -66.53 29.31
CA ILE A 92 -42.53 -66.72 29.20
C ILE A 92 -41.85 -65.53 28.48
N PHE A 93 -42.45 -65.02 27.40
CA PHE A 93 -41.93 -63.84 26.68
C PHE A 93 -41.92 -62.58 27.55
N ASN A 94 -42.99 -62.34 28.31
CA ASN A 94 -43.09 -61.19 29.23
C ASN A 94 -42.08 -61.30 30.37
N TYR A 95 -41.84 -62.50 30.90
CA TYR A 95 -40.81 -62.75 31.90
C TYR A 95 -39.39 -62.49 31.36
N ILE A 96 -39.08 -62.96 30.14
CA ILE A 96 -37.78 -62.70 29.49
C ILE A 96 -37.58 -61.20 29.25
N LEU A 97 -38.58 -60.51 28.69
CA LEU A 97 -38.55 -59.06 28.50
C LEU A 97 -38.35 -58.29 29.82
N THR A 98 -38.99 -58.75 30.90
CA THR A 98 -38.83 -58.19 32.25
C THR A 98 -37.41 -58.35 32.77
N LYS A 99 -36.79 -59.53 32.58
CA LYS A 99 -35.38 -59.75 32.97
C LYS A 99 -34.41 -58.89 32.17
N LEU A 100 -34.68 -58.68 30.88
CA LEU A 100 -33.89 -57.76 30.05
C LEU A 100 -34.03 -56.30 30.53
N LYS A 101 -35.25 -55.86 30.87
CA LYS A 101 -35.49 -54.54 31.47
C LYS A 101 -34.72 -54.37 32.78
N ILE A 102 -34.81 -55.34 33.70
CA ILE A 102 -34.06 -55.33 34.97
C ILE A 102 -32.55 -55.22 34.72
N ARG A 103 -32.00 -55.98 33.75
CA ARG A 103 -30.57 -55.92 33.43
C ARG A 103 -30.16 -54.54 32.91
N LYS A 104 -30.98 -53.93 32.04
CA LYS A 104 -30.75 -52.56 31.53
C LYS A 104 -30.79 -51.53 32.67
N SER A 105 -31.83 -51.58 33.51
CA SER A 105 -31.98 -50.66 34.65
C SER A 105 -30.86 -50.81 35.68
N LYS A 106 -30.42 -52.03 36.01
CA LYS A 106 -29.25 -52.26 36.89
C LYS A 106 -27.96 -51.71 36.30
N LYS A 107 -27.77 -51.79 34.97
CA LYS A 107 -26.62 -51.19 34.30
C LYS A 107 -26.67 -49.66 34.39
N GLN A 108 -27.85 -49.07 34.26
CA GLN A 108 -28.07 -47.63 34.40
C GLN A 108 -27.85 -47.14 35.84
N LEU A 109 -28.34 -47.86 36.85
CA LEU A 109 -28.05 -47.57 38.27
C LEU A 109 -26.54 -47.57 38.54
N LYS A 110 -25.83 -48.62 38.08
CA LYS A 110 -24.37 -48.68 38.23
C LYS A 110 -23.68 -47.52 37.52
N TYR A 111 -24.16 -47.11 36.36
CA TYR A 111 -23.61 -45.97 35.64
C TYR A 111 -23.78 -44.67 36.45
N LEU A 112 -25.00 -44.36 36.89
CA LEU A 112 -25.29 -43.16 37.69
C LEU A 112 -24.52 -43.15 39.02
N ASP A 113 -24.39 -44.31 39.68
CA ASP A 113 -23.65 -44.47 40.94
C ASP A 113 -22.15 -44.18 40.76
N THR A 114 -21.56 -44.64 39.65
CA THR A 114 -20.11 -44.48 39.39
C THR A 114 -19.76 -43.19 38.64
N ASN A 115 -20.71 -42.56 37.94
CA ASN A 115 -20.46 -41.44 37.00
C ASN A 115 -21.39 -40.24 37.23
N SER A 116 -21.98 -40.10 38.42
CA SER A 116 -22.89 -38.98 38.74
C SER A 116 -22.30 -37.62 38.41
N GLN A 117 -21.03 -37.40 38.75
CA GLN A 117 -20.36 -36.13 38.44
C GLN A 117 -20.22 -35.89 36.93
N ASN A 118 -19.94 -36.93 36.14
CA ASN A 118 -19.86 -36.80 34.68
C ASN A 118 -21.22 -36.45 34.08
N GLU A 119 -22.32 -36.97 34.65
CA GLU A 119 -23.67 -36.65 34.20
C GLU A 119 -24.04 -35.19 34.54
N VAL A 120 -23.66 -34.72 35.74
CA VAL A 120 -23.80 -33.30 36.13
C VAL A 120 -23.02 -32.41 35.16
N ASP A 121 -21.76 -32.74 34.90
CA ASP A 121 -20.90 -31.97 34.01
C ASP A 121 -21.46 -31.96 32.58
N ASN A 122 -21.89 -33.11 32.05
CA ASN A 122 -22.53 -33.21 30.73
C ASN A 122 -23.78 -32.33 30.59
N ARG A 123 -24.63 -32.28 31.63
CA ARG A 123 -25.84 -31.44 31.63
C ARG A 123 -25.49 -29.95 31.75
N LEU A 124 -24.38 -29.60 32.43
CA LEU A 124 -23.87 -28.23 32.56
C LEU A 124 -22.97 -27.77 31.39
N GLU A 125 -22.46 -28.68 30.56
CA GLU A 125 -21.48 -28.37 29.50
C GLU A 125 -21.91 -27.23 28.57
N PRO A 126 -23.19 -27.08 28.17
CA PRO A 126 -23.59 -25.92 27.35
C PRO A 126 -23.29 -24.57 28.03
N LEU A 127 -23.53 -24.47 29.34
CA LEU A 127 -23.26 -23.25 30.12
C LEU A 127 -21.76 -23.08 30.37
N LEU A 128 -21.05 -24.15 30.71
CA LEU A 128 -19.60 -24.12 30.92
C LEU A 128 -18.85 -23.73 29.63
N SER A 129 -19.28 -24.26 28.49
CA SER A 129 -18.74 -23.91 27.18
C SER A 129 -18.98 -22.43 26.86
N LYS A 130 -20.20 -21.93 27.09
CA LYS A 130 -20.52 -20.50 26.93
C LYS A 130 -19.63 -19.63 27.83
N LEU A 131 -19.46 -20.00 29.09
CA LEU A 131 -18.61 -19.28 30.04
C LEU A 131 -17.14 -19.23 29.58
N ARG A 132 -16.59 -20.36 29.11
CA ARG A 132 -15.23 -20.43 28.55
C ARG A 132 -15.07 -19.49 27.35
N GLN A 133 -16.06 -19.47 26.45
CA GLN A 133 -16.05 -18.58 25.27
C GLN A 133 -16.06 -17.10 25.68
N LEU A 134 -16.96 -16.70 26.58
CA LEU A 134 -17.04 -15.31 27.05
C LEU A 134 -15.74 -14.86 27.72
N LYS A 135 -15.18 -15.67 28.63
CA LYS A 135 -13.90 -15.37 29.29
C LYS A 135 -12.77 -15.20 28.27
N SER A 136 -12.63 -16.14 27.33
CA SER A 136 -11.60 -16.05 26.29
C SER A 136 -11.76 -14.82 25.40
N LYS A 137 -13.00 -14.39 25.15
CA LYS A 137 -13.28 -13.17 24.38
C LYS A 137 -12.89 -11.92 25.17
N SER A 138 -13.24 -11.84 26.46
CA SER A 138 -12.82 -10.73 27.33
C SER A 138 -11.30 -10.62 27.38
N ASP A 139 -10.62 -11.73 27.68
CA ASP A 139 -9.17 -11.82 27.75
C ASP A 139 -8.51 -11.37 26.45
N TYR A 140 -9.07 -11.75 25.30
CA TYR A 140 -8.57 -11.31 24.00
C TYR A 140 -8.68 -9.80 23.83
N LEU A 141 -9.86 -9.22 24.08
CA LEU A 141 -10.11 -7.79 23.89
C LEU A 141 -9.26 -6.92 24.84
N GLU A 142 -9.07 -7.36 26.08
CA GLU A 142 -8.23 -6.68 27.07
C GLU A 142 -6.75 -6.67 26.67
N ASN A 143 -6.24 -7.81 26.18
CA ASN A 143 -4.82 -7.94 25.84
C ASN A 143 -4.46 -7.47 24.43
N ASN A 144 -5.45 -7.27 23.54
CA ASN A 144 -5.23 -6.93 22.13
C ASN A 144 -6.06 -5.71 21.70
N THR A 145 -6.29 -4.77 22.62
CA THR A 145 -7.15 -3.60 22.35
C THR A 145 -6.68 -2.79 21.14
N ASP A 146 -5.36 -2.67 20.94
CA ASP A 146 -4.81 -1.87 19.84
C ASP A 146 -4.94 -2.57 18.50
N GLU A 147 -4.63 -3.86 18.45
CA GLU A 147 -4.80 -4.71 17.27
C GLU A 147 -6.27 -4.80 16.87
N GLU A 148 -7.18 -4.98 17.84
CA GLU A 148 -8.63 -4.99 17.58
C GLU A 148 -9.13 -3.62 17.11
N THR A 149 -8.61 -2.53 17.69
CA THR A 149 -8.93 -1.17 17.23
C THR A 149 -8.52 -0.97 15.77
N ASP A 150 -7.30 -1.39 15.42
CA ASP A 150 -6.79 -1.29 14.04
C ASP A 150 -7.54 -2.24 13.09
N SER A 151 -7.97 -3.41 13.56
CA SER A 151 -8.83 -4.36 12.83
C SER A 151 -10.20 -3.74 12.50
N ARG A 152 -10.87 -3.14 13.48
CA ARG A 152 -12.14 -2.42 13.32
C ARG A 152 -11.99 -1.20 12.40
N LEU A 153 -10.82 -0.56 12.41
CA LEU A 153 -10.47 0.57 11.55
C LEU A 153 -9.69 0.17 10.29
N SER A 154 -9.69 -1.11 9.91
CA SER A 154 -8.84 -1.67 8.85
C SER A 154 -8.91 -0.92 7.52
N SER A 155 -10.08 -0.42 7.13
CA SER A 155 -10.22 0.41 5.93
C SER A 155 -9.45 1.73 6.02
N LEU A 156 -9.48 2.42 7.17
CA LEU A 156 -8.74 3.67 7.38
C LEU A 156 -7.24 3.39 7.50
N VAL A 157 -6.85 2.38 8.27
CA VAL A 157 -5.45 1.93 8.37
C VAL A 157 -4.88 1.61 6.99
N SER A 158 -5.63 0.89 6.16
CA SER A 158 -5.23 0.59 4.77
C SER A 158 -5.02 1.86 3.95
N LYS A 159 -5.92 2.85 4.05
CA LYS A 159 -5.78 4.13 3.34
C LYS A 159 -4.56 4.92 3.81
N VAL A 160 -4.33 5.02 5.12
CA VAL A 160 -3.15 5.67 5.71
C VAL A 160 -1.87 4.99 5.19
N ASN A 161 -1.81 3.66 5.25
CA ASN A 161 -0.65 2.92 4.76
C ASN A 161 -0.41 3.13 3.25
N LYS A 162 -1.48 3.18 2.44
CA LYS A 162 -1.37 3.44 1.01
C LYS A 162 -0.78 4.83 0.73
N ILE A 163 -1.27 5.89 1.38
CA ILE A 163 -0.76 7.25 1.16
C ILE A 163 0.68 7.41 1.69
N GLU A 164 1.01 6.80 2.83
CA GLU A 164 2.38 6.80 3.35
C GLU A 164 3.35 6.05 2.43
N SER A 165 2.92 4.94 1.84
CA SER A 165 3.73 4.20 0.86
C SER A 165 3.97 5.03 -0.40
N LEU A 166 2.98 5.82 -0.83
CA LEU A 166 3.12 6.72 -1.97
C LEU A 166 4.13 7.84 -1.67
N ARG A 167 4.07 8.45 -0.49
CA ARG A 167 5.05 9.48 -0.07
C ARG A 167 6.48 8.96 0.01
N LYS A 168 6.66 7.68 0.28
CA LYS A 168 7.99 7.03 0.35
C LYS A 168 8.47 6.50 -1.00
N SER A 169 7.66 6.62 -2.07
CA SER A 169 7.99 6.11 -3.40
C SER A 169 9.01 6.99 -4.13
N ASN A 170 9.82 6.37 -4.99
CA ASN A 170 10.80 7.09 -5.80
C ASN A 170 10.12 8.05 -6.78
N GLU A 171 8.94 7.71 -7.27
CA GLU A 171 8.11 8.51 -8.16
C GLU A 171 7.65 9.80 -7.48
N TYR A 172 7.26 9.74 -6.20
CA TYR A 172 6.90 10.93 -5.42
C TYR A 172 8.10 11.87 -5.25
N TYR A 173 9.27 11.32 -4.91
CA TYR A 173 10.50 12.13 -4.83
C TYR A 173 10.91 12.69 -6.19
N GLY A 174 10.78 11.93 -7.28
CA GLY A 174 11.02 12.39 -8.65
C GLY A 174 10.16 13.61 -8.98
N ALA A 175 8.85 13.50 -8.75
CA ALA A 175 7.90 14.58 -9.00
C ALA A 175 8.18 15.85 -8.16
N LEU A 176 8.58 15.70 -6.88
CA LEU A 176 9.04 16.83 -6.07
C LEU A 176 10.30 17.49 -6.64
N GLY A 177 11.21 16.68 -7.20
CA GLY A 177 12.40 17.17 -7.86
C GLY A 177 12.06 18.02 -9.08
N GLU A 178 11.21 17.50 -9.95
CA GLU A 178 10.75 18.20 -11.17
C GLU A 178 10.04 19.51 -10.83
N LEU A 179 9.15 19.50 -9.82
CA LEU A 179 8.47 20.71 -9.34
C LEU A 179 9.47 21.79 -8.92
N ALA A 180 10.49 21.43 -8.12
CA ALA A 180 11.51 22.37 -7.68
C ALA A 180 12.34 22.95 -8.85
N VAL A 181 12.57 22.17 -9.90
CA VAL A 181 13.23 22.66 -11.12
C VAL A 181 12.32 23.61 -11.89
N ILE A 182 11.03 23.27 -12.05
CA ILE A 182 10.03 24.14 -12.70
C ILE A 182 9.94 25.50 -12.00
N GLU A 183 9.87 25.51 -10.65
CA GLU A 183 9.83 26.74 -9.86
C GLU A 183 11.05 27.65 -10.11
N GLU A 184 12.25 27.08 -10.24
CA GLU A 184 13.44 27.85 -10.58
C GLU A 184 13.43 28.33 -12.03
N LEU A 185 13.01 27.49 -12.97
CA LEU A 185 12.94 27.83 -14.39
C LEU A 185 11.90 28.93 -14.67
N ASN A 186 10.80 28.98 -13.91
CA ASN A 186 9.81 30.05 -13.98
C ASN A 186 10.35 31.44 -13.57
N LYS A 187 11.58 31.53 -13.03
CA LYS A 187 12.28 32.80 -12.74
C LYS A 187 13.09 33.33 -13.94
N LEU A 188 13.07 32.62 -15.07
CA LEU A 188 13.57 33.13 -16.34
C LEU A 188 12.64 34.27 -16.84
N SER A 189 13.13 35.14 -17.72
CA SER A 189 12.28 36.17 -18.34
C SER A 189 11.31 35.55 -19.34
N ASN A 190 10.28 36.30 -19.74
CA ASN A 190 9.29 35.87 -20.73
C ASN A 190 9.88 35.60 -22.14
N ASP A 191 11.15 35.94 -22.36
CA ASP A 191 11.86 35.63 -23.61
C ASP A 191 12.28 34.14 -23.69
N TYR A 192 12.06 33.38 -22.61
CA TYR A 192 12.32 31.95 -22.53
C TYR A 192 11.00 31.16 -22.57
N TYR A 193 10.95 30.18 -23.45
CA TYR A 193 9.89 29.19 -23.54
C TYR A 193 10.29 27.96 -22.74
N LEU A 194 9.43 27.55 -21.80
CA LEU A 194 9.60 26.35 -20.97
C LEU A 194 8.58 25.30 -21.39
N PHE A 195 9.07 24.12 -21.78
CA PHE A 195 8.27 22.94 -22.04
C PHE A 195 8.56 21.90 -20.97
N ASN A 196 7.54 21.43 -20.27
CA ASN A 196 7.66 20.38 -19.26
C ASN A 196 7.01 19.11 -19.79
N ASP A 197 7.56 17.96 -19.41
CA ASP A 197 7.06 16.63 -19.79
C ASP A 197 6.86 16.47 -21.31
N LEU A 198 7.86 16.91 -22.07
CA LEU A 198 7.79 16.91 -23.53
C LEU A 198 8.07 15.51 -24.07
N TYR A 199 7.08 14.90 -24.71
CA TYR A 199 7.28 13.72 -25.53
C TYR A 199 7.66 14.13 -26.95
N LEU A 200 8.88 13.79 -27.37
CA LEU A 200 9.35 14.05 -28.73
C LEU A 200 9.51 12.73 -29.49
N GLU A 201 8.98 12.69 -30.71
CA GLU A 201 9.09 11.53 -31.61
C GLU A 201 9.47 11.99 -33.02
N LEU A 202 10.44 11.27 -33.60
CA LEU A 202 10.86 11.44 -34.98
C LEU A 202 10.06 10.53 -35.91
N ASN A 203 9.92 10.95 -37.18
CA ASN A 203 9.31 10.12 -38.21
C ASN A 203 10.13 8.84 -38.48
N ASP A 204 11.45 8.95 -38.43
CA ASP A 204 12.39 7.86 -38.73
C ASP A 204 13.27 7.51 -37.54
N TYR A 205 13.69 6.25 -37.47
CA TYR A 205 14.69 5.81 -36.50
C TYR A 205 16.08 6.33 -36.86
N ILE A 206 16.74 6.96 -35.90
CA ILE A 206 18.14 7.37 -35.95
C ILE A 206 19.02 6.40 -35.15
N SER A 207 20.30 6.28 -35.52
CA SER A 207 21.27 5.48 -34.77
C SER A 207 21.93 6.35 -33.68
N PHE A 208 21.98 5.85 -32.44
CA PHE A 208 22.63 6.52 -31.30
C PHE A 208 23.31 5.48 -30.40
N ASN A 209 24.63 5.61 -30.22
CA ASN A 209 25.46 4.70 -29.41
C ASN A 209 25.20 3.21 -29.68
N GLY A 210 25.13 2.82 -30.96
CA GLY A 210 24.90 1.44 -31.38
C GLY A 210 23.44 0.97 -31.28
N SER A 211 22.53 1.79 -30.78
CA SER A 211 21.10 1.49 -30.65
C SER A 211 20.24 2.33 -31.60
N LYS A 212 18.99 1.91 -31.82
CA LYS A 212 18.00 2.72 -32.53
C LYS A 212 17.27 3.65 -31.55
N LEU A 213 17.06 4.88 -31.98
CA LEU A 213 16.40 5.96 -31.24
C LEU A 213 15.35 6.57 -32.16
N ARG A 214 14.15 6.80 -31.64
CA ARG A 214 13.05 7.44 -32.37
C ARG A 214 12.30 8.43 -31.50
N SER A 215 12.12 8.10 -30.24
CA SER A 215 11.47 8.98 -29.26
C SER A 215 12.19 9.01 -27.93
N SER A 216 11.90 10.06 -27.15
CA SER A 216 12.33 10.25 -25.77
C SER A 216 11.32 11.16 -25.08
N GLN A 217 11.07 10.87 -23.81
CA GLN A 217 10.48 11.83 -22.88
C GLN A 217 11.59 12.76 -22.38
N ILE A 218 11.25 14.02 -22.17
CA ILE A 218 12.15 15.08 -21.74
C ILE A 218 11.48 15.80 -20.57
N ASP A 219 12.11 15.76 -19.38
CA ASP A 219 11.53 16.36 -18.18
C ASP A 219 11.29 17.87 -18.39
N HIS A 220 12.33 18.59 -18.81
CA HIS A 220 12.22 20.01 -19.17
C HIS A 220 13.05 20.37 -20.39
N LEU A 221 12.49 21.23 -21.23
CA LEU A 221 13.16 21.86 -22.35
C LEU A 221 13.00 23.38 -22.25
N VAL A 222 14.11 24.11 -22.32
CA VAL A 222 14.10 25.59 -22.33
C VAL A 222 14.65 26.08 -23.67
N VAL A 223 13.91 26.98 -24.31
CA VAL A 223 14.34 27.67 -25.53
C VAL A 223 14.33 29.17 -25.25
N GLY A 224 15.45 29.86 -25.50
CA GLY A 224 15.49 31.31 -25.36
C GLY A 224 16.76 31.92 -25.91
N PRO A 225 17.04 33.20 -25.58
CA PRO A 225 18.14 33.97 -26.17
C PRO A 225 19.50 33.28 -26.06
N THR A 226 19.70 32.47 -25.02
CA THR A 226 21.00 31.85 -24.73
C THR A 226 21.18 30.42 -25.25
N GLY A 227 20.16 29.88 -25.93
CA GLY A 227 20.21 28.57 -26.55
C GLY A 227 19.00 27.69 -26.26
N VAL A 228 19.15 26.42 -26.65
CA VAL A 228 18.23 25.33 -26.33
C VAL A 228 18.86 24.44 -25.27
N PHE A 229 18.12 24.17 -24.20
CA PHE A 229 18.58 23.41 -23.04
C PHE A 229 17.64 22.24 -22.78
N VAL A 230 18.17 21.01 -22.81
CA VAL A 230 17.48 19.80 -22.35
C VAL A 230 17.91 19.57 -20.91
N ILE A 231 16.95 19.41 -20.02
CA ILE A 231 17.18 19.30 -18.58
C ILE A 231 16.53 18.00 -18.11
N GLU A 232 17.36 17.16 -17.49
CA GLU A 232 16.92 15.94 -16.80
C GLU A 232 16.98 16.19 -15.29
N THR A 233 15.95 15.82 -14.56
CA THR A 233 15.83 16.08 -13.13
C THR A 233 15.99 14.81 -12.32
N LYS A 234 16.95 14.80 -11.37
CA LYS A 234 17.17 13.67 -10.46
C LYS A 234 17.11 14.10 -9.00
N ASN A 235 16.11 13.57 -8.29
CA ASN A 235 15.96 13.67 -6.84
C ASN A 235 16.30 12.35 -6.16
N TRP A 236 17.58 11.96 -6.19
CA TRP A 236 18.02 10.66 -5.69
C TRP A 236 18.56 10.75 -4.28
N SER A 237 18.37 9.69 -3.50
CA SER A 237 19.06 9.51 -2.22
C SER A 237 20.52 9.09 -2.46
N GLN A 238 21.38 9.34 -1.48
CA GLN A 238 22.80 8.97 -1.56
C GLN A 238 22.98 7.45 -1.79
N ARG A 239 22.12 6.64 -1.15
CA ARG A 239 22.12 5.20 -1.30
C ARG A 239 21.78 4.78 -2.72
N TYR A 240 20.72 5.35 -3.30
CA TYR A 240 20.32 5.03 -4.66
C TYR A 240 21.36 5.46 -5.70
N VAL A 241 22.05 6.58 -5.47
CA VAL A 241 23.20 6.98 -6.29
C VAL A 241 24.31 5.92 -6.24
N GLN A 242 24.64 5.36 -5.08
CA GLN A 242 25.67 4.32 -4.98
C GLN A 242 25.24 3.05 -5.74
N GLU A 243 24.02 2.58 -5.51
CA GLU A 243 23.47 1.38 -6.16
C GLU A 243 23.56 1.46 -7.70
N VAL A 244 23.12 2.58 -8.30
CA VAL A 244 23.13 2.79 -9.77
C VAL A 244 24.53 2.95 -10.37
N PHE A 245 25.50 3.48 -9.62
CA PHE A 245 26.85 3.69 -10.16
C PHE A 245 27.79 2.52 -9.88
N ASP A 246 27.46 1.64 -8.93
CA ASP A 246 28.22 0.42 -8.62
C ASP A 246 27.83 -0.76 -9.52
N ASP A 247 26.58 -0.82 -10.01
CA ASP A 247 26.07 -1.93 -10.83
C ASP A 247 26.39 -1.80 -12.34
N GLY A 248 26.94 -0.67 -12.78
CA GLY A 248 27.25 -0.39 -14.18
C GLY A 248 26.01 -0.22 -15.07
N SER A 249 24.87 0.11 -14.47
CA SER A 249 23.58 0.28 -15.16
C SER A 249 23.49 1.55 -16.01
N TYR A 250 22.36 1.67 -16.71
CA TYR A 250 22.00 2.85 -17.49
C TYR A 250 21.89 4.08 -16.59
N THR A 251 22.76 5.06 -16.82
CA THR A 251 22.89 6.22 -15.93
C THR A 251 22.00 7.39 -16.37
N PRO A 252 21.75 8.39 -15.50
CA PRO A 252 21.10 9.64 -15.91
C PRO A 252 21.81 10.37 -17.06
N TYR A 253 23.13 10.17 -17.18
CA TYR A 253 23.89 10.74 -18.29
C TYR A 253 23.50 10.10 -19.62
N ASP A 254 23.24 8.79 -19.64
CA ASP A 254 22.81 8.09 -20.85
C ASP A 254 21.42 8.53 -21.30
N GLN A 255 20.50 8.71 -20.34
CA GLN A 255 19.15 9.23 -20.56
C GLN A 255 19.19 10.63 -21.17
N LEU A 256 19.93 11.53 -20.53
CA LEU A 256 20.03 12.92 -20.95
C LEU A 256 20.81 13.08 -22.28
N ASN A 257 21.83 12.27 -22.53
CA ASN A 257 22.52 12.26 -23.83
C ASN A 257 21.58 11.81 -24.95
N ARG A 258 20.76 10.78 -24.69
CA ARG A 258 19.76 10.26 -25.65
C ARG A 258 18.71 11.32 -25.98
N ALA A 259 18.14 11.96 -24.95
CA ALA A 259 17.17 13.03 -25.09
C ALA A 259 17.77 14.27 -25.81
N GLY A 260 18.95 14.72 -25.38
CA GLY A 260 19.67 15.83 -25.98
C GLY A 260 19.97 15.62 -27.46
N TYR A 261 20.42 14.42 -27.83
CA TYR A 261 20.67 14.06 -29.22
C TYR A 261 19.38 14.03 -30.04
N LEU A 262 18.28 13.51 -29.50
CA LEU A 262 16.99 13.51 -30.18
C LEU A 262 16.51 14.91 -30.52
N VAL A 263 16.54 15.83 -29.55
CA VAL A 263 16.14 17.24 -29.74
C VAL A 263 17.03 17.91 -30.78
N TYR A 264 18.35 17.70 -30.70
CA TYR A 264 19.28 18.23 -31.68
C TYR A 264 18.94 17.75 -33.11
N ARG A 265 18.60 16.47 -33.25
CA ARG A 265 18.24 15.87 -34.55
C ARG A 265 16.93 16.41 -35.09
N HIS A 266 15.92 16.57 -34.21
CA HIS A 266 14.63 17.15 -34.57
C HIS A 266 14.76 18.59 -35.07
N LEU A 267 15.42 19.45 -34.29
CA LEU A 267 15.56 20.88 -34.60
C LEU A 267 16.38 21.15 -35.87
N ASN A 268 17.33 20.25 -36.17
CA ASN A 268 18.17 20.37 -37.35
C ASN A 268 17.66 19.49 -38.51
N ASN A 269 16.33 19.27 -38.62
CA ASN A 269 15.64 18.54 -39.69
C ASN A 269 16.28 17.20 -40.07
N HIS A 270 16.81 16.45 -39.10
CA HIS A 270 17.51 15.19 -39.33
C HIS A 270 18.70 15.28 -40.31
N LYS A 271 19.19 16.50 -40.62
CA LYS A 271 20.05 16.86 -41.77
C LYS A 271 21.38 16.10 -41.87
N TYR A 272 21.77 15.35 -40.84
CA TYR A 272 23.09 14.70 -40.78
C TYR A 272 22.98 13.18 -40.89
N GLY A 273 23.12 12.63 -42.09
CA GLY A 273 23.40 11.20 -42.28
C GLY A 273 24.90 10.91 -42.39
N ASN A 274 25.67 11.86 -42.94
CA ASN A 274 27.10 11.68 -43.25
C ASN A 274 27.94 12.94 -42.94
N ALA A 275 29.26 12.76 -42.85
CA ALA A 275 30.20 13.79 -42.39
C ALA A 275 30.30 15.02 -43.33
N LEU A 276 30.04 14.85 -44.62
CA LEU A 276 30.08 15.94 -45.62
C LEU A 276 28.90 16.90 -45.46
N GLN A 277 27.69 16.39 -45.21
CA GLN A 277 26.53 17.24 -44.88
C GLN A 277 26.79 18.06 -43.62
N LYS A 278 27.44 17.46 -42.61
CA LYS A 278 27.84 18.16 -41.39
C LYS A 278 28.80 19.32 -41.67
N LEU A 279 29.79 19.13 -42.54
CA LEU A 279 30.75 20.18 -42.91
C LEU A 279 30.08 21.35 -43.65
N TYR A 280 29.19 21.05 -44.61
CA TYR A 280 28.48 22.08 -45.39
C TYR A 280 27.58 22.97 -44.51
N TYR A 281 26.78 22.38 -43.62
CA TYR A 281 25.89 23.16 -42.74
C TYR A 281 26.63 23.88 -41.61
N ASN A 282 27.74 23.33 -41.11
CA ASN A 282 28.60 24.06 -40.16
C ASN A 282 29.12 25.38 -40.76
N LEU A 283 29.33 25.42 -42.08
CA LEU A 283 29.71 26.64 -42.79
C LEU A 283 28.52 27.60 -43.00
N ALA A 284 27.28 27.08 -43.00
CA ALA A 284 26.06 27.84 -43.20
C ALA A 284 25.56 28.60 -41.96
N LYS A 285 26.20 28.48 -40.78
CA LYS A 285 25.84 29.15 -39.50
C LYS A 285 24.43 28.88 -38.93
N ASP A 286 23.63 28.01 -39.54
CA ASP A 286 22.23 27.74 -39.13
C ASP A 286 22.06 26.56 -38.14
N GLU A 287 23.15 26.02 -37.56
CA GLU A 287 23.07 24.87 -36.66
C GLU A 287 22.56 25.27 -35.26
N ILE A 288 21.44 24.66 -34.85
CA ILE A 288 20.89 24.84 -33.50
C ILE A 288 21.61 23.89 -32.54
N LYS A 289 22.42 24.45 -31.64
CA LYS A 289 23.10 23.69 -30.59
C LYS A 289 22.18 23.45 -29.41
N VAL A 290 22.12 22.18 -28.98
CA VAL A 290 21.40 21.76 -27.78
C VAL A 290 22.39 21.50 -26.66
N LYS A 291 22.14 22.09 -25.50
CA LYS A 291 22.96 21.92 -24.28
C LYS A 291 22.20 21.02 -23.32
N SER A 292 22.89 20.09 -22.69
CA SER A 292 22.29 19.14 -21.76
C SER A 292 22.66 19.48 -20.32
N ILE A 293 21.68 19.55 -19.43
CA ILE A 293 21.84 19.84 -18.00
C ILE A 293 21.26 18.69 -17.19
N LEU A 294 22.06 18.14 -16.27
CA LEU A 294 21.57 17.22 -15.26
C LEU A 294 21.31 18.03 -13.97
N ALA A 295 20.03 18.20 -13.65
CA ALA A 295 19.53 18.95 -12.51
C ALA A 295 19.47 18.06 -11.26
N ILE A 296 20.26 18.41 -10.24
CA ILE A 296 20.26 17.72 -8.95
C ILE A 296 19.43 18.52 -7.95
N THR A 297 18.38 17.88 -7.45
CA THR A 297 17.61 18.34 -6.28
C THR A 297 17.97 17.55 -5.02
N GLY A 298 18.29 16.26 -5.16
CA GLY A 298 18.63 15.35 -4.06
C GLY A 298 20.12 15.28 -3.70
N SER A 299 20.67 14.07 -3.57
CA SER A 299 22.08 13.82 -3.29
C SER A 299 22.99 14.10 -4.48
N ASN A 300 24.28 14.31 -4.21
CA ASN A 300 25.26 14.58 -5.27
C ASN A 300 25.44 13.33 -6.15
N ILE A 301 25.36 13.53 -7.47
CA ILE A 301 25.64 12.49 -8.47
C ILE A 301 27.12 12.62 -8.88
N PRO A 302 27.88 11.52 -9.00
CA PRO A 302 29.27 11.58 -9.43
C PRO A 302 29.38 12.11 -10.87
N LEU A 303 30.40 12.93 -11.11
CA LEU A 303 30.71 13.48 -12.44
C LEU A 303 31.29 12.39 -13.34
N GLN A 304 30.64 12.13 -14.47
CA GLN A 304 31.18 11.22 -15.49
C GLN A 304 32.16 12.00 -16.40
N LYS A 305 33.44 11.57 -16.39
CA LYS A 305 34.48 12.14 -17.26
C LYS A 305 34.04 12.00 -18.72
N HIS A 306 34.24 13.06 -19.52
CA HIS A 306 33.90 13.14 -20.96
C HIS A 306 32.42 13.29 -21.33
N SER A 307 31.52 13.54 -20.37
CA SER A 307 30.17 13.99 -20.72
C SER A 307 30.16 15.48 -21.09
N PHE A 308 29.49 15.84 -22.19
CA PHE A 308 29.17 17.24 -22.53
C PHE A 308 28.01 17.80 -21.68
N ILE A 309 27.57 17.02 -20.69
CA ILE A 309 26.46 17.31 -19.79
C ILE A 309 26.95 18.22 -18.68
N LYS A 310 26.19 19.28 -18.40
CA LYS A 310 26.45 20.14 -17.26
C LYS A 310 25.68 19.63 -16.04
N LEU A 311 26.41 19.20 -15.01
CA LEU A 311 25.84 18.84 -13.72
C LEU A 311 25.62 20.10 -12.86
N LEU A 312 24.39 20.39 -12.46
CA LEU A 312 24.04 21.57 -11.66
C LEU A 312 23.05 21.25 -10.55
N ARG A 313 23.17 21.97 -9.43
CA ARG A 313 22.08 22.09 -8.46
C ARG A 313 20.94 22.90 -9.09
N TYR A 314 19.70 22.50 -8.84
CA TYR A 314 18.51 23.08 -9.47
C TYR A 314 18.46 24.63 -9.39
N ASN A 315 18.74 25.20 -8.22
CA ASN A 315 18.77 26.65 -7.98
C ASN A 315 19.87 27.42 -8.73
N ARG A 316 20.83 26.74 -9.37
CA ARG A 316 21.87 27.37 -10.20
C ARG A 316 21.54 27.34 -11.69
N ILE A 317 20.52 26.60 -12.10
CA ILE A 317 20.15 26.39 -13.50
C ILE A 317 19.76 27.71 -14.18
N PRO A 318 18.90 28.56 -13.61
CA PRO A 318 18.50 29.80 -14.28
C PRO A 318 19.70 30.72 -14.56
N ASN A 319 20.62 30.84 -13.60
CA ASN A 319 21.82 31.65 -13.77
C ASN A 319 22.77 31.06 -14.82
N TYR A 320 22.89 29.74 -14.90
CA TYR A 320 23.67 29.10 -15.96
C TYR A 320 23.07 29.36 -17.34
N ILE A 321 21.76 29.18 -17.49
CA ILE A 321 21.03 29.45 -18.73
C ILE A 321 21.25 30.90 -19.18
N LYS A 322 21.03 31.89 -18.30
CA LYS A 322 21.16 33.33 -18.62
C LYS A 322 22.58 33.74 -19.05
N ASN A 323 23.61 33.08 -18.53
CA ASN A 323 25.01 33.46 -18.79
C ASN A 323 25.68 32.63 -19.89
N THR A 324 24.93 31.78 -20.60
CA THR A 324 25.54 31.02 -21.69
C THR A 324 25.65 31.91 -22.91
N GLY A 325 26.87 32.31 -23.30
CA GLY A 325 27.18 33.38 -24.27
C GLY A 325 26.78 33.17 -25.74
N THR A 326 25.73 32.39 -26.03
CA THR A 326 25.08 32.35 -27.34
C THR A 326 23.98 33.40 -27.34
N ILE A 327 23.78 34.15 -28.42
CA ILE A 327 22.64 35.07 -28.57
C ILE A 327 21.88 34.64 -29.82
N ILE A 328 20.67 34.12 -29.62
CA ILE A 328 19.75 33.73 -30.67
C ILE A 328 18.76 34.88 -30.92
N PRO A 329 18.55 35.33 -32.16
CA PRO A 329 17.54 36.34 -32.49
C PRO A 329 16.12 35.87 -32.15
N GLU A 330 15.27 36.78 -31.67
CA GLU A 330 13.90 36.49 -31.21
C GLU A 330 13.04 35.73 -32.23
N GLY A 331 13.04 36.15 -33.51
CA GLY A 331 12.29 35.45 -34.56
C GLY A 331 12.70 33.98 -34.74
N PHE A 332 13.97 33.66 -34.47
CA PHE A 332 14.46 32.27 -34.54
C PHE A 332 14.12 31.48 -33.26
N ILE A 333 13.99 32.15 -32.11
CA ILE A 333 13.50 31.53 -30.87
C ILE A 333 12.05 31.04 -31.08
N ILE A 334 11.21 31.88 -31.67
CA ILE A 334 9.81 31.54 -31.98
C ILE A 334 9.76 30.38 -32.98
N GLU A 335 10.58 30.40 -34.05
CA GLU A 335 10.64 29.28 -35.00
C GLU A 335 11.08 27.96 -34.34
N ILE A 336 12.06 28.01 -33.43
CA ILE A 336 12.51 26.83 -32.68
C ILE A 336 11.41 26.33 -31.77
N ALA A 337 10.77 27.24 -31.03
CA ALA A 337 9.58 26.92 -30.25
C ALA A 337 8.63 26.19 -31.19
N GLU A 338 8.18 26.81 -32.30
CA GLU A 338 7.28 26.33 -33.40
C GLU A 338 7.52 24.91 -33.93
N LYS A 339 8.76 24.44 -33.89
CA LYS A 339 9.08 23.06 -34.27
C LYS A 339 8.81 22.03 -33.18
N LEU A 340 8.79 22.43 -31.91
CA LEU A 340 8.71 21.52 -30.76
C LEU A 340 7.28 21.20 -30.30
N CYS A 341 6.32 22.09 -30.52
CA CYS A 341 4.92 21.97 -30.09
C CYS A 341 4.00 22.91 -30.90
N PRO A 342 3.58 22.56 -32.14
CA PRO A 342 3.08 23.49 -33.18
C PRO A 342 1.94 24.50 -32.88
N ASN A 343 1.48 24.66 -31.63
CA ASN A 343 0.44 25.59 -31.20
C ASN A 343 0.70 26.14 -29.76
N TYR A 344 1.89 26.68 -29.46
CA TYR A 344 2.21 27.31 -28.14
C TYR A 344 1.16 28.31 -27.68
#